data_AF-A0A3D1RYG3-F1
#
_entry.id   AF-A0A3D1RYG3-F1
#
_cell.length_a   1.000
_cell.length_b   1.000
_cell.length_c   1.000
_cell.angle_alpha   90.00
_cell.angle_beta   90.00
_cell.angle_gamma   90.00
#
_symmetry.space_group_name_H-M   'P 1'
#
loop_
_entity.id
_entity.type
_entity.pdbx_description
1 polymer ?
#
loop_
_entity_poly.entity_id
_entity_poly.type
_entity_poly.pdbx_seq_one_letter_code
_entity_poly.pdbx_strand_id
1 'polypeptide(L)'
;MQCGLPIGHFDHLPVTQATSLRAKHWPTVSVVMFLVLLPPYALADFQLLAGQSHISAGFLETKVLPSITLSPQAAEALVKGIPLTINLDVHLYKKTRFSWHSQIAVWQYPLRIQYHALSNQFTLTRQSANDIEVFPTLSETLDGVGTFRIREAIPETMKSDQLLQVRARLTLDHRALPGPLRLMVFFLPSWQLTGDWHRWQVTR
;
A
#
# COMPACT_ATOMS: atom_id res chain seq x y z
N MET A 1 65.50 -15.56 59.66
CA MET A 1 65.63 -16.33 60.91
C MET A 1 64.50 -17.34 60.97
N GLN A 2 64.82 -18.59 61.31
CA GLN A 2 63.97 -19.78 61.57
C GLN A 2 62.94 -20.17 60.48
N CYS A 3 63.10 -21.26 59.73
CA CYS A 3 63.04 -22.70 60.09
C CYS A 3 61.71 -23.16 60.73
N GLY A 4 61.07 -24.17 60.13
CA GLY A 4 60.22 -25.12 60.86
C GLY A 4 58.99 -25.67 60.12
N LEU A 5 59.16 -26.83 59.48
CA LEU A 5 58.16 -27.92 59.28
C LEU A 5 57.35 -28.22 60.56
N PRO A 6 56.16 -28.91 60.57
CA PRO A 6 55.97 -30.28 60.04
C PRO A 6 54.53 -30.65 59.51
N ILE A 7 54.40 -31.64 58.60
CA ILE A 7 53.96 -33.06 58.73
C ILE A 7 52.46 -33.30 59.05
N GLY A 8 51.82 -34.17 58.26
CA GLY A 8 50.65 -34.98 58.66
C GLY A 8 49.66 -35.21 57.51
N HIS A 9 49.85 -36.26 56.69
CA HIS A 9 49.12 -37.54 56.78
C HIS A 9 47.72 -37.49 56.15
N PHE A 10 47.54 -38.15 54.99
CA PHE A 10 46.22 -38.46 54.44
C PHE A 10 46.21 -39.87 53.86
N ASP A 11 45.23 -40.62 54.35
CA ASP A 11 44.96 -42.02 54.13
C ASP A 11 44.34 -42.34 52.75
N HIS A 12 44.81 -43.46 52.22
CA HIS A 12 44.08 -44.58 51.62
C HIS A 12 42.92 -44.33 50.62
N LEU A 13 43.15 -44.78 49.38
CA LEU A 13 42.12 -45.26 48.45
C LEU A 13 41.59 -46.64 48.90
N PRO A 14 40.37 -47.04 48.48
CA PRO A 14 40.31 -48.14 47.51
C PRO A 14 39.18 -48.04 46.45
N VAL A 15 39.58 -48.43 45.22
CA VAL A 15 38.98 -49.44 44.33
C VAL A 15 37.45 -49.49 44.12
N THR A 16 37.09 -49.05 42.91
CA THR A 16 36.10 -49.53 41.93
C THR A 16 35.31 -50.80 42.22
N GLN A 17 33.98 -50.78 42.04
CA GLN A 17 33.25 -51.74 41.19
C GLN A 17 31.98 -51.11 40.58
N ALA A 18 31.72 -51.51 39.34
CA ALA A 18 30.71 -50.99 38.44
C ALA A 18 29.43 -51.84 38.44
N THR A 19 28.26 -51.20 38.36
CA THR A 19 27.05 -51.90 37.90
C THR A 19 26.02 -50.94 37.27
N SER A 20 26.02 -50.97 35.94
CA SER A 20 24.87 -51.07 35.03
C SER A 20 23.72 -50.04 35.00
N LEU A 21 23.49 -49.57 33.77
CA LEU A 21 22.20 -49.40 33.09
C LEU A 21 21.26 -48.29 33.63
N ARG A 22 21.13 -47.19 32.87
CA ARG A 22 20.14 -47.07 31.78
C ARG A 22 20.12 -45.62 31.30
N ALA A 23 20.70 -45.39 30.13
CA ALA A 23 20.58 -44.12 29.43
C ALA A 23 19.11 -43.91 29.04
N LYS A 24 18.50 -42.83 29.54
CA LYS A 24 17.20 -42.32 29.07
C LYS A 24 17.34 -40.84 28.78
N HIS A 25 18.11 -40.58 27.74
CA HIS A 25 18.09 -39.35 26.95
C HIS A 25 16.63 -39.08 26.54
N TRP A 26 15.99 -38.13 27.21
CA TRP A 26 14.72 -37.55 26.78
C TRP A 26 15.05 -36.59 25.63
N PRO A 27 14.60 -36.86 24.39
CA PRO A 27 14.93 -36.00 23.28
C PRO A 27 14.28 -34.63 23.52
N THR A 28 15.13 -33.62 23.44
CA THR A 28 14.80 -32.23 23.15
C THR A 28 13.62 -32.17 22.18
N VAL A 29 12.45 -31.78 22.68
CA VAL A 29 11.37 -31.30 21.82
C VAL A 29 11.84 -29.95 21.30
N SER A 30 12.68 -30.01 20.26
CA SER A 30 12.89 -28.92 19.34
C SER A 30 11.53 -28.70 18.67
N VAL A 31 10.68 -27.92 19.32
CA VAL A 31 9.66 -27.16 18.61
C VAL A 31 10.49 -26.22 17.74
N VAL A 32 10.88 -26.70 16.56
CA VAL A 32 11.13 -25.83 15.43
C VAL A 32 9.79 -25.12 15.26
N MET A 33 9.70 -23.98 15.93
CA MET A 33 8.84 -22.89 15.56
C MET A 33 9.24 -22.61 14.12
N PHE A 34 8.61 -23.34 13.21
CA PHE A 34 8.42 -22.95 11.83
C PHE A 34 7.59 -21.67 11.98
N LEU A 35 8.27 -20.59 12.35
CA LEU A 35 7.83 -19.24 12.22
C LEU A 35 7.55 -19.19 10.74
N VAL A 36 6.28 -19.43 10.39
CA VAL A 36 5.81 -19.32 9.04
C VAL A 36 6.15 -17.89 8.71
N LEU A 37 7.27 -17.71 8.03
CA LEU A 37 7.63 -16.50 7.34
C LEU A 37 6.61 -16.45 6.21
N LEU A 38 5.34 -16.22 6.56
CA LEU A 38 4.35 -15.73 5.62
C LEU A 38 5.06 -14.50 5.09
N PRO A 39 5.46 -14.49 3.81
CA PRO A 39 5.99 -13.26 3.24
C PRO A 39 4.96 -12.19 3.61
N PRO A 40 5.38 -11.00 4.09
CA PRO A 40 4.42 -9.92 4.25
C PRO A 40 3.77 -9.83 2.88
N TYR A 41 2.52 -10.28 2.77
CA TYR A 41 1.76 -10.08 1.57
C TYR A 41 1.77 -8.57 1.49
N ALA A 42 2.57 -8.02 0.57
CA ALA A 42 2.57 -6.61 0.30
C ALA A 42 1.14 -6.35 -0.15
N LEU A 43 0.32 -5.96 0.81
CA LEU A 43 -1.05 -5.61 0.55
C LEU A 43 -0.91 -4.40 -0.34
N ALA A 44 -1.52 -4.50 -1.51
CA ALA A 44 -1.69 -3.33 -2.32
C ALA A 44 -2.40 -2.28 -1.48
N ASP A 45 -1.88 -1.07 -1.53
CA ASP A 45 -2.27 -0.02 -0.62
C ASP A 45 -2.35 1.28 -1.41
N PHE A 46 -3.58 1.76 -1.54
CA PHE A 46 -3.93 2.94 -2.30
C PHE A 46 -4.37 3.99 -1.30
N GLN A 47 -3.52 4.99 -1.07
CA GLN A 47 -3.77 6.02 -0.06
C GLN A 47 -3.67 7.42 -0.67
N LEU A 48 -4.37 8.36 -0.05
CA LEU A 48 -4.19 9.78 -0.31
C LEU A 48 -3.53 10.39 0.92
N LEU A 49 -2.23 10.70 0.82
CA LEU A 49 -1.43 11.20 1.94
C LEU A 49 -1.88 12.60 2.37
N ALA A 50 -2.31 13.40 1.40
CA ALA A 50 -2.80 14.75 1.63
C ALA A 50 -3.86 15.13 0.58
N GLY A 51 -4.79 15.97 0.99
CA GLY A 51 -5.80 16.57 0.13
C GLY A 51 -6.16 17.95 0.65
N GLN A 52 -6.03 18.95 -0.21
CA GLN A 52 -6.46 20.31 0.08
C GLN A 52 -7.24 20.84 -1.12
N SER A 53 -8.31 21.58 -0.82
CA SER A 53 -9.11 22.22 -1.86
C SER A 53 -9.39 23.65 -1.47
N HIS A 54 -9.27 24.55 -2.44
CA HIS A 54 -9.73 25.91 -2.30
C HIS A 54 -10.58 26.33 -3.49
N ILE A 55 -11.42 27.34 -3.28
CA ILE A 55 -12.25 27.91 -4.34
C ILE A 55 -11.65 29.23 -4.77
N SER A 56 -11.39 29.38 -6.07
CA SER A 56 -10.90 30.63 -6.63
C SER A 56 -11.61 30.91 -7.95
N ALA A 57 -12.18 32.11 -8.09
CA ALA A 57 -12.83 32.57 -9.31
C ALA A 57 -13.88 31.60 -9.92
N GLY A 58 -14.65 30.89 -9.08
CA GLY A 58 -15.67 29.93 -9.53
C GLY A 58 -15.12 28.53 -9.87
N PHE A 59 -13.82 28.31 -9.70
CA PHE A 59 -13.18 27.00 -9.87
C PHE A 59 -12.85 26.37 -8.52
N LEU A 60 -13.05 25.06 -8.44
CA LEU A 60 -12.53 24.23 -7.37
C LEU A 60 -11.12 23.81 -7.74
N GLU A 61 -10.13 24.33 -7.04
CA GLU A 61 -8.75 23.90 -7.16
C GLU A 61 -8.46 22.87 -6.07
N THR A 62 -8.09 21.66 -6.47
CA THR A 62 -7.82 20.56 -5.57
C THR A 62 -6.41 20.03 -5.81
N LYS A 63 -5.63 19.94 -4.74
CA LYS A 63 -4.30 19.35 -4.75
C LYS A 63 -4.35 18.09 -3.88
N VAL A 64 -3.99 16.95 -4.47
CA VAL A 64 -3.89 15.67 -3.74
C VAL A 64 -2.53 15.04 -3.95
N LEU A 65 -2.08 14.31 -2.92
CA LEU A 65 -0.84 13.55 -2.96
C LEU A 65 -1.16 12.04 -2.83
N PRO A 66 -1.37 11.35 -3.96
CA PRO A 66 -1.58 9.90 -3.97
C PRO A 66 -0.30 9.12 -3.60
N SER A 67 -0.50 8.01 -2.90
CA SER A 67 0.49 6.96 -2.66
C SER A 67 -0.10 5.65 -3.18
N ILE A 68 0.61 5.01 -4.11
CA ILE A 68 0.12 3.83 -4.84
C ILE A 68 1.11 2.71 -4.65
N THR A 69 0.68 1.66 -3.96
CA THR A 69 1.41 0.40 -3.83
C THR A 69 0.61 -0.71 -4.52
N LEU A 70 1.19 -1.34 -5.54
CA LEU A 70 0.54 -2.43 -6.27
C LEU A 70 0.74 -3.78 -5.56
N SER A 71 -0.21 -4.70 -5.76
CA SER A 71 -0.04 -6.09 -5.30
C SER A 71 1.01 -6.79 -6.17
N PRO A 72 1.67 -7.85 -5.66
CA PRO A 72 2.61 -8.63 -6.46
C PRO A 72 2.00 -9.12 -7.78
N GLN A 73 0.73 -9.54 -7.77
CA GLN A 73 0.04 -10.04 -8.97
C GLN A 73 -0.27 -8.92 -9.97
N ALA A 74 -0.65 -7.72 -9.49
CA ALA A 74 -0.86 -6.57 -10.35
C ALA A 74 0.46 -6.08 -10.97
N ALA A 75 1.54 -6.04 -10.19
CA ALA A 75 2.88 -5.70 -10.68
C ALA A 75 3.38 -6.73 -11.71
N GLU A 76 3.19 -8.03 -11.46
CA GLU A 76 3.54 -9.08 -12.41
C GLU A 76 2.75 -8.96 -13.71
N ALA A 77 1.45 -8.65 -13.62
CA ALA A 77 0.61 -8.44 -14.81
C ALA A 77 1.10 -7.25 -15.65
N LEU A 78 1.51 -6.14 -15.02
CA LEU A 78 2.13 -5.01 -15.71
C LEU A 78 3.35 -5.46 -16.51
N VAL A 79 4.29 -6.18 -15.89
CA VAL A 79 5.51 -6.67 -16.57
C VAL A 79 5.18 -7.65 -17.69
N LYS A 80 4.07 -8.38 -17.59
CA LYS A 80 3.51 -9.22 -18.67
C LYS A 80 2.82 -8.42 -19.79
N GLY A 81 2.88 -7.09 -19.75
CA GLY A 81 2.32 -6.19 -20.76
C GLY A 81 0.83 -5.91 -20.59
N ILE A 82 0.21 -6.30 -19.47
CA ILE A 82 -1.18 -6.00 -19.19
C ILE A 82 -1.26 -4.59 -18.58
N PRO A 83 -1.84 -3.60 -19.26
CA PRO A 83 -1.94 -2.25 -18.72
C PRO A 83 -2.89 -2.22 -17.52
N LEU A 84 -2.55 -1.41 -16.52
CA LEU A 84 -3.42 -1.12 -15.38
C LEU A 84 -3.90 0.32 -15.46
N THR A 85 -5.16 0.55 -15.12
CA THR A 85 -5.73 1.91 -15.07
C THR A 85 -6.22 2.17 -13.65
N ILE A 86 -5.68 3.21 -13.03
CA ILE A 86 -6.03 3.66 -11.69
C ILE A 86 -6.81 4.96 -11.85
N ASN A 87 -8.00 5.02 -11.27
CA ASN A 87 -8.85 6.19 -11.26
C ASN A 87 -8.69 6.91 -9.93
N LEU A 88 -8.41 8.21 -10.00
CA LEU A 88 -8.64 9.12 -8.90
C LEU A 88 -10.09 9.63 -9.00
N ASP A 89 -10.95 9.12 -8.13
CA ASP A 89 -12.33 9.60 -7.99
C ASP A 89 -12.34 10.81 -7.07
N VAL A 90 -12.91 11.94 -7.52
CA VAL A 90 -13.08 13.15 -6.72
C VAL A 90 -14.54 13.55 -6.73
N HIS A 91 -15.15 13.60 -5.54
CA HIS A 91 -16.55 13.89 -5.34
C HIS A 91 -16.70 15.16 -4.52
N LEU A 92 -17.51 16.10 -5.00
CA LEU A 92 -17.90 17.28 -4.26
C LEU A 92 -19.25 17.04 -3.59
N TYR A 93 -19.32 17.30 -2.29
CA TYR A 93 -20.54 17.22 -1.49
C TYR A 93 -20.86 18.56 -0.85
N LYS A 94 -22.16 18.83 -0.78
CA LYS A 94 -22.68 19.86 0.11
C LYS A 94 -22.79 19.29 1.51
N LYS A 95 -22.18 19.94 2.50
CA LYS A 95 -22.39 19.61 3.90
C LYS A 95 -23.67 20.31 4.36
N THR A 96 -24.74 19.53 4.58
CA THR A 96 -25.97 20.06 5.18
C THR A 96 -25.93 19.89 6.71
N ARG A 97 -26.77 20.62 7.44
CA ARG A 97 -26.82 20.60 8.91
C ARG A 97 -27.27 19.25 9.48
N PHE A 98 -28.01 18.49 8.69
CA PHE A 98 -28.40 17.11 8.94
C PHE A 98 -27.36 16.15 8.34
N SER A 99 -27.23 14.89 8.76
CA SER A 99 -26.24 13.95 8.20
C SER A 99 -26.41 13.60 6.71
N TRP A 100 -27.33 14.28 6.01
CA TRP A 100 -27.59 14.14 4.58
C TRP A 100 -26.54 14.88 3.75
N HIS A 101 -25.63 14.15 3.13
CA HIS A 101 -24.69 14.75 2.18
C HIS A 101 -25.29 14.65 0.78
N SER A 102 -25.52 15.79 0.12
CA SER A 102 -25.91 15.78 -1.29
C SER A 102 -24.65 15.86 -2.16
N GLN A 103 -24.50 14.88 -3.05
CA GLN A 103 -23.44 14.88 -4.05
C GLN A 103 -23.75 15.97 -5.08
N ILE A 104 -22.78 16.84 -5.31
CA ILE A 104 -22.89 17.97 -6.23
C ILE A 104 -22.30 17.60 -7.59
N ALA A 105 -21.08 17.08 -7.58
CA ALA A 105 -20.31 16.78 -8.77
C ALA A 105 -19.38 15.60 -8.51
N VAL A 106 -19.04 14.89 -9.58
CA VAL A 106 -18.12 13.76 -9.58
C VAL A 106 -17.19 13.93 -10.76
N TRP A 107 -15.90 13.81 -10.49
CA TRP A 107 -14.85 13.83 -11.50
C TRP A 107 -13.98 12.58 -11.34
N GLN A 108 -13.49 12.08 -12.46
CA GLN A 108 -12.63 10.91 -12.51
C GLN A 108 -11.39 11.25 -13.34
N TYR A 109 -10.21 10.96 -12.80
CA TYR A 109 -8.94 11.15 -13.48
C TYR A 109 -8.27 9.80 -13.67
N PRO A 110 -8.42 9.17 -14.84
CA PRO A 110 -7.79 7.90 -15.12
C PRO A 110 -6.29 8.08 -15.42
N LEU A 111 -5.48 7.32 -14.69
CA LEU A 111 -4.05 7.17 -14.89
C LEU A 111 -3.78 5.75 -15.41
N ARG A 112 -3.26 5.64 -16.63
CA ARG A 112 -2.92 4.35 -17.21
C ARG A 112 -1.42 4.11 -17.09
N ILE A 113 -1.06 2.97 -16.50
CA ILE A 113 0.31 2.47 -16.39
C ILE A 113 0.45 1.29 -17.33
N GLN A 114 1.50 1.30 -18.15
CA GLN A 114 1.77 0.23 -19.11
C GLN A 114 3.27 -0.04 -19.19
N TYR A 115 3.64 -1.30 -19.39
CA TYR A 115 5.01 -1.70 -19.69
C TYR A 115 5.16 -2.04 -21.17
N HIS A 116 6.25 -1.58 -21.77
CA HIS A 116 6.63 -1.84 -23.14
C HIS A 116 7.85 -2.76 -23.17
N ALA A 117 7.62 -4.06 -23.40
CA ALA A 117 8.68 -5.08 -23.37
C ALA A 117 9.79 -4.84 -24.42
N LEU A 118 9.47 -4.22 -25.57
CA LEU A 118 10.46 -3.95 -26.62
C LEU A 118 11.48 -2.88 -26.21
N SER A 119 11.03 -1.82 -25.55
CA SER A 119 11.89 -0.73 -25.07
C SER A 119 12.33 -0.90 -23.62
N ASN A 120 11.80 -1.92 -22.92
CA ASN A 120 12.00 -2.16 -21.49
C ASN A 120 11.69 -0.91 -20.64
N GLN A 121 10.56 -0.26 -20.93
CA GLN A 121 10.16 0.99 -20.28
C GLN A 121 8.72 0.93 -19.80
N PHE A 122 8.45 1.67 -18.74
CA PHE A 122 7.12 1.92 -18.24
C PHE A 122 6.61 3.26 -18.74
N THR A 123 5.31 3.35 -18.96
CA THR A 123 4.65 4.56 -19.44
C THR A 123 3.49 4.89 -18.52
N LEU A 124 3.46 6.13 -18.03
CA LEU A 124 2.36 6.72 -17.28
C LEU A 124 1.60 7.66 -18.23
N THR A 125 0.35 7.34 -18.52
CA THR A 125 -0.53 8.17 -19.34
C THR A 125 -1.61 8.80 -18.46
N ARG A 126 -1.63 10.13 -18.37
CA ARG A 126 -2.69 10.89 -17.72
C ARG A 126 -3.76 11.25 -18.75
N GLN A 127 -4.82 10.45 -18.80
CA GLN A 127 -5.81 10.54 -19.88
C GLN A 127 -6.56 11.88 -19.88
N SER A 128 -6.83 12.47 -18.71
CA SER A 128 -7.50 13.77 -18.60
C SER A 128 -6.68 14.93 -19.18
N ALA A 129 -5.35 14.82 -19.19
CA ALA A 129 -4.44 15.86 -19.71
C ALA A 129 -3.85 15.50 -21.08
N ASN A 130 -4.12 14.29 -21.59
CA ASN A 130 -3.46 13.69 -22.76
C ASN A 130 -1.93 13.76 -22.69
N ASP A 131 -1.40 13.53 -21.49
CA ASP A 131 0.03 13.62 -21.16
C ASP A 131 0.61 12.22 -20.95
N ILE A 132 1.84 12.01 -21.43
CA ILE A 132 2.51 10.71 -21.43
C ILE A 132 3.94 10.91 -20.94
N GLU A 133 4.28 10.21 -19.86
CA GLU A 133 5.62 10.17 -19.30
C GLU A 133 6.18 8.75 -19.36
N VAL A 134 7.50 8.64 -19.50
CA VAL A 134 8.19 7.36 -19.65
C VAL A 134 9.25 7.21 -18.56
N PHE A 135 9.31 6.04 -17.96
CA PHE A 135 10.17 5.72 -16.83
C PHE A 135 10.89 4.38 -17.03
N PRO A 136 12.12 4.21 -16.50
CA PRO A 136 12.87 2.96 -16.60
C PRO A 136 12.39 1.89 -15.61
N THR A 137 11.77 2.27 -14.49
CA THR A 137 11.35 1.34 -13.44
C THR A 137 9.89 1.56 -13.02
N LEU A 138 9.26 0.49 -12.51
CA LEU A 138 7.90 0.57 -11.98
C LEU A 138 7.82 1.54 -10.79
N SER A 139 8.81 1.54 -9.90
CA SER A 139 8.83 2.43 -8.74
C SER A 139 8.83 3.90 -9.18
N GLU A 140 9.72 4.27 -10.10
CA GLU A 140 9.77 5.64 -10.64
C GLU A 140 8.47 6.03 -11.36
N THR A 141 7.79 5.07 -11.99
CA THR A 141 6.49 5.31 -12.64
C THR A 141 5.40 5.63 -11.61
N LEU A 142 5.38 4.90 -10.50
CA LEU A 142 4.42 5.11 -9.41
C LEU A 142 4.71 6.41 -8.66
N ASP A 143 5.99 6.70 -8.40
CA ASP A 143 6.44 7.97 -7.81
C ASP A 143 6.16 9.16 -8.76
N GLY A 144 6.27 8.94 -10.07
CA GLY A 144 5.96 9.89 -11.13
C GLY A 144 4.49 10.31 -11.21
N VAL A 145 3.57 9.59 -10.55
CA VAL A 145 2.19 10.06 -10.36
C VAL A 145 2.19 11.39 -9.60
N GLY A 146 3.09 11.52 -8.61
CA GLY A 146 3.39 12.77 -7.92
C GLY A 146 2.16 13.47 -7.34
N THR A 147 2.23 14.80 -7.25
CA THR A 147 1.10 15.62 -6.81
C THR A 147 0.12 15.84 -7.95
N PHE A 148 -1.12 15.43 -7.76
CA PHE A 148 -2.20 15.68 -8.70
C PHE A 148 -2.84 17.05 -8.43
N ARG A 149 -2.90 17.91 -9.45
CA ARG A 149 -3.56 19.22 -9.40
C ARG A 149 -4.78 19.20 -10.30
N ILE A 150 -5.93 19.51 -9.72
CA ILE A 150 -7.23 19.46 -10.36
C ILE A 150 -7.82 20.86 -10.33
N ARG A 151 -8.39 21.29 -11.45
CA ARG A 151 -9.15 22.53 -11.54
C ARG A 151 -10.46 22.22 -12.27
N GLU A 152 -11.57 22.33 -11.56
CA GLU A 152 -12.89 22.02 -12.10
C GLU A 152 -13.85 23.18 -11.87
N ALA A 153 -14.72 23.46 -12.83
CA ALA A 153 -15.73 24.48 -12.68
C ALA A 153 -16.78 24.05 -11.66
N ILE A 154 -17.13 24.95 -10.73
CA ILE A 154 -18.18 24.69 -9.74
C ILE A 154 -19.52 25.06 -10.37
N PRO A 155 -20.58 24.24 -10.22
CA PRO A 155 -21.91 24.59 -10.70
C PRO A 155 -22.40 25.93 -10.13
N GLU A 156 -22.94 26.80 -10.99
CA GLU A 156 -23.40 28.16 -10.62
C GLU A 156 -24.51 28.17 -9.54
N THR A 157 -25.21 27.04 -9.37
CA THR A 157 -26.25 26.86 -8.34
C THR A 157 -25.72 26.93 -6.90
N MET A 158 -24.39 27.01 -6.71
CA MET A 158 -23.75 27.07 -5.40
C MET A 158 -23.79 28.48 -4.81
N LYS A 159 -24.44 28.63 -3.65
CA LYS A 159 -24.39 29.88 -2.87
C LYS A 159 -23.05 30.01 -2.17
N SER A 160 -22.54 31.24 -2.10
CA SER A 160 -21.31 31.63 -1.39
C SER A 160 -21.39 31.51 0.14
N ASP A 161 -22.24 30.67 0.73
CA ASP A 161 -22.26 30.41 2.19
C ASP A 161 -22.41 28.91 2.50
N GLN A 162 -22.27 28.06 1.49
CA GLN A 162 -22.39 26.62 1.69
C GLN A 162 -21.05 26.04 2.12
N LEU A 163 -21.10 25.22 3.19
CA LEU A 163 -19.98 24.37 3.58
C LEU A 163 -19.84 23.24 2.57
N LEU A 164 -18.68 23.17 1.94
CA LEU A 164 -18.37 22.20 0.90
C LEU A 164 -17.34 21.21 1.42
N GLN A 165 -17.52 19.96 1.03
CA GLN A 165 -16.64 18.87 1.40
C GLN A 165 -16.24 18.13 0.14
N VAL A 166 -14.94 17.96 -0.06
CA VAL A 166 -14.40 17.08 -1.09
C VAL A 166 -14.16 15.72 -0.47
N ARG A 167 -14.46 14.68 -1.24
CA ARG A 167 -14.06 13.31 -0.96
C ARG A 167 -13.28 12.78 -2.14
N ALA A 168 -12.16 12.14 -1.89
CA ALA A 168 -11.39 11.51 -2.94
C ALA A 168 -10.94 10.11 -2.54
N ARG A 169 -10.73 9.26 -3.54
CA ARG A 169 -10.14 7.93 -3.38
C ARG A 169 -9.44 7.50 -4.65
N LEU A 170 -8.54 6.54 -4.53
CA LEU A 170 -7.91 5.86 -5.65
C LEU A 170 -8.56 4.49 -5.82
N THR A 171 -8.87 4.10 -7.05
CA THR A 171 -9.45 2.80 -7.37
C THR A 171 -8.83 2.23 -8.63
N LEU A 172 -8.61 0.92 -8.69
CA LEU A 172 -8.27 0.25 -9.94
C LEU A 172 -9.52 0.09 -10.81
N ASP A 173 -9.46 0.54 -12.06
CA ASP A 173 -10.52 0.34 -13.03
C ASP A 173 -10.53 -1.11 -13.53
N HIS A 174 -11.32 -1.94 -12.86
CA HIS A 174 -11.52 -3.33 -13.24
C HIS A 174 -12.10 -3.49 -14.65
N ARG A 175 -12.79 -2.48 -15.21
CA ARG A 175 -13.37 -2.55 -16.55
C ARG A 175 -12.30 -2.41 -17.64
N ALA A 176 -11.19 -1.73 -17.31
CA ALA A 176 -10.03 -1.58 -18.19
C ALA A 176 -9.17 -2.86 -18.26
N LEU A 177 -9.37 -3.82 -17.34
CA LEU A 177 -8.64 -5.09 -17.36
C LEU A 177 -9.05 -5.98 -18.56
N PRO A 178 -8.17 -6.87 -19.05
CA PRO A 178 -8.52 -7.90 -20.03
C PRO A 178 -9.62 -8.85 -19.52
N GLY A 179 -10.43 -9.39 -20.43
CA GLY A 179 -11.61 -10.22 -20.12
C GLY A 179 -11.41 -11.27 -19.00
N PRO A 180 -10.39 -12.15 -19.08
CA PRO A 180 -10.13 -13.14 -18.03
C PRO A 180 -9.84 -12.52 -16.66
N LEU A 181 -9.11 -11.39 -16.62
CA LEU A 181 -8.76 -10.68 -15.39
C LEU A 181 -9.93 -9.92 -14.78
N ARG A 182 -10.92 -9.49 -15.59
CA ARG A 182 -12.15 -8.88 -15.05
C ARG A 182 -12.88 -9.84 -14.11
N LEU A 183 -12.89 -11.14 -14.45
CA LEU A 183 -13.49 -12.16 -13.60
C LEU A 183 -12.71 -12.31 -12.29
N MET A 184 -11.38 -12.22 -12.35
CA MET A 184 -10.50 -12.38 -11.20
C MET A 184 -10.74 -11.35 -10.10
N VAL A 185 -11.18 -10.13 -10.42
CA VAL A 185 -11.49 -9.08 -9.43
C VAL A 185 -12.54 -9.55 -8.41
N PHE A 186 -13.49 -10.39 -8.82
CA PHE A 186 -14.54 -10.90 -7.93
C PHE A 186 -14.05 -12.01 -6.99
N PHE A 187 -13.01 -12.76 -7.39
CA PHE A 187 -12.53 -13.94 -6.65
C PHE A 187 -11.21 -13.70 -5.91
N LEU A 188 -10.37 -12.78 -6.39
CA LEU A 188 -9.01 -12.58 -5.90
C LEU A 188 -8.86 -11.18 -5.26
N PRO A 189 -8.57 -11.11 -3.94
CA PRO A 189 -8.33 -9.85 -3.24
C PRO A 189 -7.18 -9.03 -3.81
N SER A 190 -6.18 -9.68 -4.42
CA SER A 190 -5.03 -9.04 -5.06
C SER A 190 -5.40 -8.10 -6.21
N TRP A 191 -6.61 -8.23 -6.75
CA TRP A 191 -7.15 -7.40 -7.82
C TRP A 191 -8.19 -6.37 -7.34
N GLN A 192 -8.55 -6.40 -6.05
CA GLN A 192 -9.47 -5.45 -5.42
C GLN A 192 -8.70 -4.24 -4.87
N LEU A 193 -7.97 -3.56 -5.75
CA LEU A 193 -7.13 -2.42 -5.37
C LEU A 193 -7.99 -1.16 -5.25
N THR A 194 -8.48 -0.89 -4.05
CA THR A 194 -9.36 0.24 -3.75
C THR A 194 -8.89 0.89 -2.46
N GLY A 195 -8.63 2.20 -2.52
CA GLY A 195 -8.29 3.01 -1.35
C GLY A 195 -9.51 3.53 -0.60
N ASP A 196 -9.30 3.90 0.66
CA ASP A 196 -10.32 4.52 1.48
C ASP A 196 -10.64 5.95 1.06
N TRP A 197 -11.89 6.35 1.34
CA TRP A 197 -12.35 7.72 1.12
C TRP A 197 -11.67 8.71 2.07
N HIS A 198 -10.79 9.54 1.52
CA HIS A 198 -10.27 10.72 2.22
C HIS A 198 -11.22 11.89 2.04
N ARG A 199 -11.40 12.68 3.11
CA ARG A 199 -12.42 13.72 3.18
C ARG A 199 -11.85 14.97 3.85
N TRP A 200 -12.04 16.12 3.22
CA TRP A 200 -11.62 17.40 3.77
C TRP A 200 -12.62 18.50 3.41
N GLN A 201 -12.61 19.57 4.19
CA GLN A 201 -13.43 20.76 3.90
C GLN A 201 -12.75 21.60 2.83
N VAL A 202 -13.56 22.25 2.00
CA VAL A 202 -13.05 23.19 1.00
C VAL A 202 -12.87 24.55 1.66
N THR A 203 -11.66 25.09 1.58
CA THR A 203 -11.35 26.45 2.04
C THR A 203 -11.72 27.47 0.96
N ARG A 204 -11.97 28.71 1.35
CA ARG A 204 -12.18 29.81 0.38
C ARG A 204 -11.06 30.82 0.48
#